data_AF-A0A2M7R7D1-F1
#
_entry.id   AF-A0A2M7R7D1-F1
#
_cell.length_a   1.000
_cell.length_b   1.000
_cell.length_c   1.000
_cell.angle_alpha   90.00
_cell.angle_beta   90.00
_cell.angle_gamma   90.00
#
_symmetry.space_group_name_H-M   'P 1'
#
loop_
_entity.id
_entity.type
_entity.pdbx_description
1 polymer ?
#
loop_
_entity_poly.entity_id
_entity_poly.type
_entity_poly.pdbx_seq_one_letter_code
_entity_poly.pdbx_strand_id
1 'polypeptide(L)'
;MKFLKYFPKNSEGSYMVYELYSFDNFFRLLLKHGFNHNDALYYIFAKCALSAVVFQERIHNKAYLKLRGEDAPSSRLASIKAMLIFDILQCLKS
;
A
#
# COMPACT_ATOMS: atom_id res chain seq x y z
N MET A 1 2.07 -3.33 14.59
CA MET A 1 2.01 -3.90 13.22
C MET A 1 3.40 -4.28 12.73
N LYS A 2 3.84 -5.53 12.94
CA LYS A 2 5.21 -5.98 12.62
C LYS A 2 5.52 -6.06 11.12
N PHE A 3 4.52 -5.99 10.24
CA PHE A 3 4.71 -6.11 8.79
C PHE A 3 5.20 -4.83 8.10
N LEU A 4 4.90 -3.67 8.68
CA LEU A 4 5.17 -2.37 8.07
C LEU A 4 6.67 -2.10 7.90
N LYS A 5 7.52 -2.67 8.75
CA LYS A 5 8.99 -2.50 8.69
C LYS A 5 9.62 -3.01 7.40
N TYR A 6 8.88 -3.79 6.61
CA TYR A 6 9.37 -4.37 5.35
C TYR A 6 8.88 -3.62 4.11
N PHE A 7 8.07 -2.57 4.26
CA PHE A 7 7.62 -1.76 3.13
C PHE A 7 8.59 -0.61 2.85
N PRO A 8 8.91 -0.33 1.58
CA PRO A 8 9.83 0.73 1.21
C PRO A 8 9.29 2.10 1.63
N LYS A 9 10.21 3.00 2.01
CA LYS A 9 9.90 4.37 2.40
C LYS A 9 10.70 5.35 1.55
N ASN A 10 10.14 6.53 1.32
CA ASN A 10 10.87 7.64 0.72
C ASN A 10 11.78 8.33 1.75
N SER A 11 12.55 9.32 1.29
CA SER A 11 13.44 10.14 2.13
C SER A 11 12.72 10.88 3.26
N GLU A 12 11.41 11.10 3.13
CA GLU A 12 10.55 11.76 4.14
C GLU A 12 9.94 10.77 5.14
N GLY A 13 10.23 9.47 5.00
CA GLY A 13 9.74 8.42 5.90
C GLY A 13 8.33 7.90 5.62
N SER A 14 7.71 8.32 4.51
CA SER A 14 6.41 7.86 4.02
C SER A 14 6.52 6.54 3.28
N TYR A 15 5.61 5.60 3.52
CA TYR A 15 5.56 4.33 2.79
C TYR A 15 5.24 4.56 1.32
N MET A 16 6.06 4.03 0.42
CA MET A 16 5.89 4.20 -1.01
C MET A 16 4.84 3.23 -1.54
N VAL A 17 3.69 3.76 -1.97
CA VAL A 17 2.55 3.00 -2.48
C VAL A 17 2.16 3.58 -3.84
N TYR A 18 2.99 3.32 -4.84
CA TYR A 18 2.90 3.97 -6.16
C TYR A 18 2.10 3.19 -7.19
N GLU A 19 1.66 1.97 -6.86
CA GLU A 19 0.95 1.11 -7.78
C GLU A 19 -0.13 0.29 -7.07
N LEU A 20 -1.09 -0.20 -7.87
CA LEU A 20 -2.36 -0.75 -7.39
C LEU A 20 -2.20 -2.04 -6.55
N TYR A 21 -1.26 -2.91 -6.90
CA TYR A 21 -0.99 -4.14 -6.19
C TYR A 21 -0.43 -3.88 -4.78
N SER A 22 0.54 -2.98 -4.65
CA SER A 22 1.10 -2.55 -3.36
C SER A 22 0.04 -1.85 -2.53
N PHE A 23 -0.78 -0.98 -3.15
CA PHE A 23 -1.91 -0.36 -2.45
C PHE A 23 -2.85 -1.42 -1.91
N ASP A 24 -3.35 -2.32 -2.76
CA ASP A 24 -4.37 -3.28 -2.37
C ASP A 24 -3.86 -4.17 -1.24
N ASN A 25 -2.61 -4.65 -1.31
CA ASN A 25 -2.08 -5.51 -0.27
C ASN A 25 -1.74 -4.76 1.02
N PHE A 26 -1.24 -3.53 0.92
CA PHE A 26 -1.04 -2.70 2.11
C PHE A 26 -2.36 -2.44 2.80
N PHE A 27 -3.39 -2.03 2.05
CA PHE A 27 -4.72 -1.75 2.56
C PHE A 27 -5.38 -2.99 3.18
N ARG A 28 -5.35 -4.14 2.49
CA ARG A 28 -5.84 -5.42 3.03
C ARG A 28 -5.13 -5.82 4.33
N LEU A 29 -3.82 -5.56 4.43
CA LEU A 29 -3.07 -5.81 5.66
C LEU A 29 -3.51 -4.89 6.81
N LEU A 30 -3.85 -3.62 6.54
CA LEU A 30 -4.47 -2.73 7.54
C LEU A 30 -5.79 -3.32 8.03
N LEU A 31 -6.69 -3.70 7.11
CA LEU A 31 -7.98 -4.30 7.43
C LEU A 31 -7.83 -5.58 8.27
N LYS A 32 -6.89 -6.46 7.89
CA LYS A 32 -6.58 -7.70 8.62
C LYS A 32 -6.11 -7.44 10.06
N HIS A 33 -5.56 -6.26 10.34
CA HIS A 33 -5.11 -5.86 11.68
C HIS A 33 -6.14 -5.01 12.43
N GLY A 34 -7.41 -5.06 12.03
CA GLY A 34 -8.53 -4.48 12.80
C GLY A 34 -8.89 -3.05 12.41
N PHE A 35 -8.27 -2.47 11.39
CA PHE A 35 -8.70 -1.18 10.85
C PHE A 35 -10.00 -1.37 10.07
N ASN A 36 -10.97 -0.47 10.22
CA ASN A 36 -12.04 -0.36 9.24
C ASN A 36 -11.54 0.38 7.97
N HIS A 37 -12.33 0.42 6.90
CA HIS A 37 -11.93 1.08 5.65
C HIS A 37 -11.59 2.56 5.81
N ASN A 38 -12.30 3.29 6.67
CA ASN A 38 -12.03 4.70 6.90
C ASN A 38 -10.72 4.89 7.67
N ASP A 39 -10.50 4.12 8.74
CA ASP A 39 -9.25 4.15 9.51
C ASP A 39 -8.06 3.78 8.64
N ALA A 40 -8.22 2.75 7.80
CA ALA A 40 -7.20 2.32 6.85
C ALA A 40 -6.90 3.42 5.82
N LEU A 41 -7.92 4.09 5.29
CA LEU A 41 -7.76 5.20 4.36
C LEU A 41 -7.07 6.40 5.01
N TYR A 42 -7.46 6.78 6.23
CA TYR A 42 -6.79 7.85 6.98
C TYR A 42 -5.32 7.52 7.24
N TYR A 43 -5.02 6.25 7.56
CA TYR A 43 -3.64 5.80 7.70
C TYR A 43 -2.86 5.97 6.40
N ILE A 44 -3.44 5.58 5.26
CA ILE A 44 -2.82 5.76 3.94
C ILE A 44 -2.52 7.24 3.69
N PHE A 45 -3.48 8.14 3.88
CA PHE A 45 -3.24 9.58 3.68
C PHE A 45 -2.18 10.15 4.61
N ALA A 46 -2.11 9.68 5.85
CA ALA A 46 -1.17 10.20 6.83
C ALA A 46 0.25 9.62 6.71
N LYS A 47 0.41 8.44 6.10
CA LYS A 47 1.66 7.66 6.17
C LYS A 47 2.20 7.19 4.83
N CYS A 48 1.48 7.34 3.72
CA CYS A 48 1.88 6.82 2.42
C CYS A 48 2.08 7.93 1.39
N ALA A 49 3.12 7.77 0.57
CA ALA A 49 3.29 8.51 -0.67
C ALA A 49 2.59 7.75 -1.79
N LEU A 50 1.69 8.43 -2.52
CA LEU A 50 0.84 7.83 -3.55
C LEU A 50 1.18 8.36 -4.94
N SER A 51 0.99 7.53 -5.96
CA SER A 51 0.97 8.00 -7.34
C SER A 51 -0.42 8.54 -7.71
N ALA A 52 -0.49 9.36 -8.75
CA ALA A 52 -1.76 9.84 -9.30
C ALA A 52 -2.69 8.68 -9.71
N VAL A 53 -2.12 7.61 -10.27
CA VAL A 53 -2.87 6.41 -10.68
C VAL A 53 -3.50 5.72 -9.46
N VAL A 54 -2.76 5.54 -8.37
CA VAL A 54 -3.31 4.96 -7.14
C VAL A 54 -4.42 5.84 -6.58
N PHE A 55 -4.22 7.15 -6.55
CA PHE A 55 -5.23 8.08 -6.07
C PHE A 55 -6.51 8.00 -6.92
N GLN A 56 -6.40 8.05 -8.24
CA GLN A 56 -7.56 7.97 -9.13
C GLN A 56 -8.29 6.62 -8.99
N GLU A 57 -7.57 5.53 -9.21
CA GLU A 57 -8.18 4.21 -9.36
C GLU A 57 -8.66 3.60 -8.05
N ARG A 58 -8.02 3.94 -6.93
CA ARG A 58 -8.40 3.37 -5.63
C ARG A 58 -9.19 4.34 -4.79
N ILE A 59 -8.74 5.58 -4.64
CA ILE A 59 -9.29 6.53 -3.69
C ILE A 59 -10.46 7.30 -4.30
N HIS A 60 -10.24 8.00 -5.41
CA HIS A 60 -11.26 8.80 -6.10
C HIS A 60 -12.42 7.92 -6.57
N ASN A 61 -12.11 6.80 -7.24
CA ASN A 61 -13.12 5.84 -7.70
C ASN A 61 -13.69 4.95 -6.57
N LYS A 62 -13.25 5.17 -5.32
CA LYS A 62 -13.68 4.43 -4.11
C LYS A 62 -13.55 2.90 -4.22
N ALA A 63 -12.67 2.41 -5.10
CA ALA A 63 -12.47 0.97 -5.27
C ALA A 63 -11.86 0.32 -4.01
N TYR A 64 -11.22 1.09 -3.13
CA TYR A 64 -10.71 0.59 -1.83
C TYR A 64 -11.82 -0.02 -0.96
N LEU A 65 -13.07 0.41 -1.10
CA LEU A 65 -14.22 -0.12 -0.34
C LEU A 65 -14.51 -1.60 -0.65
N LYS A 66 -14.05 -2.09 -1.81
CA LYS A 66 -14.23 -3.49 -2.22
C LYS A 66 -13.15 -4.42 -1.65
N LEU A 67 -12.09 -3.88 -1.05
CA LEU A 67 -10.99 -4.66 -0.50
C LEU A 67 -11.37 -5.26 0.84
N ARG A 68 -10.91 -6.48 1.12
CA ARG A 68 -11.21 -7.20 2.37
C ARG A 68 -9.94 -7.74 3.00
N GLY A 69 -9.88 -7.69 4.33
CA GLY A 69 -8.70 -8.17 5.08
C GLY A 69 -8.47 -9.68 4.97
N GLU A 70 -9.53 -10.46 4.71
CA GLU A 70 -9.47 -11.90 4.46
C GLU A 70 -8.63 -12.26 3.22
N ASP A 71 -8.64 -11.39 2.20
CA ASP A 71 -7.87 -11.55 0.97
C ASP A 71 -6.39 -11.13 1.14
N ALA A 72 -5.97 -10.70 2.33
CA ALA A 72 -4.61 -10.21 2.53
C ALA A 72 -3.60 -11.37 2.37
N PRO A 73 -2.60 -11.23 1.49
CA PRO A 73 -1.50 -12.19 1.44
C PRO A 73 -0.73 -12.20 2.76
N SER A 74 0.19 -13.15 2.90
CA SER A 74 1.13 -13.09 4.03
C SER A 74 1.90 -11.77 3.98
N SER A 75 2.12 -11.18 5.16
CA SER A 75 2.88 -9.92 5.30
C SER A 75 4.24 -9.96 4.61
N ARG A 76 4.91 -11.12 4.64
CA ARG A 76 6.20 -11.36 3.98
C ARG A 76 6.07 -11.32 2.45
N LEU A 77 5.05 -11.95 1.88
CA LEU A 77 4.85 -11.94 0.43
C LEU A 77 4.51 -10.53 -0.07
N ALA A 78 3.64 -9.82 0.66
CA ALA A 78 3.28 -8.45 0.33
C ALA A 78 4.51 -7.53 0.29
N SER A 79 5.39 -7.65 1.29
CA SER A 79 6.59 -6.82 1.37
C SER A 79 7.61 -7.16 0.29
N ILE A 80 7.85 -8.45 0.00
CA ILE A 80 8.77 -8.86 -1.07
C ILE A 80 8.33 -8.28 -2.41
N LYS A 81 7.04 -8.36 -2.72
CA LYS A 81 6.51 -7.80 -3.97
C LYS A 81 6.57 -6.28 -4.01
N ALA A 82 6.26 -5.59 -2.90
CA ALA A 82 6.38 -4.14 -2.83
C ALA A 82 7.84 -3.67 -3.06
N MET A 83 8.83 -4.36 -2.48
CA MET A 83 10.25 -4.08 -2.72
C MET A 83 10.66 -4.34 -4.18
N LEU A 84 10.29 -5.50 -4.75
CA LEU A 84 10.61 -5.83 -6.14
C LEU A 84 10.06 -4.78 -7.11
N ILE A 85 8.81 -4.36 -6.91
CA ILE A 85 8.18 -3.37 -7.77
C ILE A 85 8.86 -2.01 -7.60
N PHE A 86 9.24 -1.65 -6.37
CA PHE A 86 10.02 -0.45 -6.13
C PHE A 86 11.36 -0.48 -6.89
N ASP A 87 12.11 -1.58 -6.81
CA ASP A 87 13.40 -1.71 -7.50
C ASP A 87 13.22 -1.58 -9.02
N ILE A 88 12.20 -2.20 -9.60
CA ILE A 88 11.85 -2.05 -11.02
C ILE A 88 11.56 -0.58 -11.36
N LEU A 89 10.78 0.12 -10.54
CA LEU A 89 10.45 1.53 -10.78
C LEU A 89 11.69 2.45 -10.71
N GLN A 90 12.71 2.10 -9.92
CA GLN A 90 13.98 2.85 -9.91
C GLN A 90 14.77 2.61 -11.20
N CYS A 91 14.81 1.37 -11.70
CA CYS A 91 15.48 1.05 -12.96
C CYS A 91 14.81 1.69 -14.19
N LEU A 92 13.52 2.03 -14.13
CA LEU A 92 12.81 2.68 -15.23
C LEU A 92 12.97 4.21 -15.26
N LYS A 93 13.62 4.80 -14.24
CA LYS A 93 13.87 6.24 -14.15
C LYS A 93 15.26 6.65 -14.65
N SER A 94 16.09 5.69 -15.06
CA SER A 94 17.40 5.90 -15.71
C SER A 94 17.28 5.92 -17.22
#